data_AF-A0A2P6PXS7-F1
#
_entry.id   AF-A0A2P6PXS7-F1
#
_cell.length_a   1.000
_cell.length_b   1.000
_cell.length_c   1.000
_cell.angle_alpha   90.00
_cell.angle_beta   90.00
_cell.angle_gamma   90.00
#
_symmetry.space_group_name_H-M   'P 1'
#
loop_
_entity.id
_entity.type
_entity.pdbx_description
1 polymer ?
#
loop_
_entity_poly.entity_id
_entity_poly.type
_entity_poly.pdbx_seq_one_letter_code
_entity_poly.pdbx_strand_id
1 'polypeptide(L)' 'MYGFKAMTFNIHNGYLEAIIRRHRAGFLTAANYNNLCQCETLDDIKIDLSATEYSPYLQNALIALIWVRDCIKEASVFAE' A
#
# COMPACT_ATOMS: atom_id res chain seq x y z
N MET A 1 -25.05 -18.58 -17.23
CA MET A 1 -24.62 -19.93 -16.81
C MET A 1 -23.22 -19.86 -16.16
N TYR A 2 -23.09 -19.13 -15.03
CA TYR A 2 -21.82 -18.96 -14.30
C TYR A 2 -21.87 -19.51 -12.86
N GLY A 3 -23.06 -19.87 -12.35
CA GLY A 3 -23.26 -20.29 -10.96
C GLY A 3 -22.52 -21.57 -10.57
N PHE A 4 -22.50 -22.59 -11.44
CA PHE A 4 -21.77 -23.84 -11.18
C PHE A 4 -20.25 -23.64 -11.16
N LYS A 5 -19.74 -22.69 -11.95
CA LYS A 5 -18.31 -22.35 -12.01
C LYS A 5 -17.83 -21.65 -10.75
N ALA A 6 -18.66 -20.78 -10.16
CA ALA A 6 -18.35 -20.13 -8.87
C ALA A 6 -18.32 -21.12 -7.70
N MET A 7 -19.13 -22.19 -7.76
CA MET A 7 -19.22 -23.19 -6.70
C MET A 7 -18.00 -24.13 -6.64
N THR A 8 -17.39 -24.46 -7.77
CA THR A 8 -16.15 -25.26 -7.82
C THR A 8 -14.87 -24.43 -7.84
N PHE A 9 -14.97 -23.12 -8.06
CA PHE A 9 -13.83 -22.19 -8.10
C PHE A 9 -13.04 -22.17 -6.78
N ASN A 10 -13.72 -22.15 -5.64
CA ASN A 10 -13.04 -22.14 -4.34
C ASN A 10 -12.26 -23.44 -4.06
N ILE A 11 -12.63 -24.56 -4.69
CA ILE A 11 -11.93 -25.85 -4.53
C ILE A 11 -10.57 -25.83 -5.23
N HIS A 12 -10.49 -25.22 -6.43
CA HIS A 12 -9.27 -25.22 -7.24
C HIS A 12 -8.43 -23.95 -7.08
N ASN A 13 -9.06 -22.80 -6.87
CA ASN A 13 -8.42 -21.49 -6.89
C ASN A 13 -8.61 -20.69 -5.59
N GLY A 14 -9.34 -21.21 -4.59
CA GLY A 14 -9.64 -20.47 -3.36
C GLY A 14 -8.40 -20.06 -2.57
N TYR A 15 -7.36 -20.91 -2.53
CA TYR A 15 -6.10 -20.59 -1.88
C TYR A 15 -5.35 -19.44 -2.56
N LEU A 16 -5.24 -19.50 -3.89
CA LEU A 16 -4.57 -18.45 -4.68
C LEU A 16 -5.33 -17.12 -4.58
N GLU A 17 -6.66 -17.16 -4.67
CA GLU A 17 -7.51 -15.99 -4.51
C GLU A 17 -7.39 -15.35 -3.13
N ALA A 18 -7.30 -16.15 -2.07
CA ALA A 18 -7.09 -15.64 -0.72
C ALA A 18 -5.76 -14.87 -0.60
N ILE A 19 -4.69 -15.37 -1.23
CA ILE A 19 -3.38 -14.70 -1.26
C ILE A 19 -3.46 -13.40 -2.05
N ILE A 20 -4.03 -13.42 -3.25
CA ILE A 20 -4.15 -12.23 -4.11
C ILE A 20 -5.01 -11.17 -3.42
N ARG A 21 -6.10 -11.58 -2.77
CA ARG A 21 -6.99 -10.67 -2.05
C ARG A 21 -6.31 -10.05 -0.82
N ARG A 22 -5.46 -10.81 -0.13
CA ARG A 22 -4.61 -10.28 0.94
C ARG A 22 -3.62 -9.26 0.40
N HIS A 23 -2.89 -9.58 -0.68
CA HIS A 23 -1.96 -8.63 -1.30
C HIS A 23 -2.67 -7.35 -1.77
N ARG A 24 -3.91 -7.46 -2.27
CA ARG A 24 -4.71 -6.30 -2.64
C ARG A 24 -5.13 -5.46 -1.42
N ALA A 25 -5.37 -6.09 -0.27
CA ALA A 25 -5.65 -5.37 0.98
C ALA A 25 -4.41 -4.65 1.54
N GLY A 26 -3.21 -5.01 1.08
CA GLY A 26 -1.94 -4.36 1.39
C GLY A 26 -1.67 -3.04 0.69
N PHE A 27 -2.47 -2.69 -0.31
CA PHE A 27 -2.30 -1.40 -0.98
C PHE A 27 -2.71 -0.24 -0.08
N LEU A 28 -1.94 0.84 -0.15
CA LEU A 28 -2.23 2.09 0.56
C LEU A 28 -3.60 2.61 0.16
N THR A 29 -4.42 2.92 1.17
CA THR A 29 -5.75 3.51 0.95
C THR A 29 -5.63 5.03 0.79
N ALA A 30 -6.68 5.66 0.25
CA ALA A 30 -6.75 7.12 0.16
C ALA A 30 -6.55 7.82 1.51
N ALA A 31 -6.96 7.20 2.62
CA ALA A 31 -6.73 7.73 3.96
C ALA A 31 -5.25 7.73 4.34
N ASN A 32 -4.52 6.65 4.03
CA ASN A 32 -3.08 6.58 4.25
C ASN A 32 -2.33 7.64 3.42
N TYR A 33 -2.75 7.88 2.17
CA TYR A 33 -2.16 8.94 1.34
C TYR A 33 -2.36 10.34 1.94
N ASN A 34 -3.53 10.62 2.52
CA ASN A 34 -3.78 11.88 3.21
C ASN A 34 -2.90 12.06 4.44
N ASN A 35 -2.70 11.01 5.24
CA ASN A 35 -1.80 11.05 6.40
C ASN A 35 -0.35 11.31 5.95
N LEU A 36 0.12 10.62 4.91
CA LEU A 36 1.46 10.79 4.36
C LEU A 36 1.72 12.18 3.79
N CYS A 37 0.70 12.83 3.23
CA CYS A 37 0.79 14.21 2.76
C CYS A 37 1.01 15.21 3.90
N GLN A 38 0.54 14.88 5.12
CA GLN A 38 0.63 15.74 6.30
C GLN A 38 1.91 15.52 7.12
N CYS A 39 2.68 14.47 6.82
CA CYS A 39 3.93 14.19 7.51
C CYS A 39 5.05 15.18 7.10
N GLU A 40 5.66 15.84 8.08
CA GLU A 40 6.72 16.83 7.84
C GLU A 40 8.12 16.21 7.88
N THR A 41 8.31 15.17 8.70
CA THR A 41 9.61 14.51 8.87
C THR A 41 9.64 13.10 8.26
N LEU A 42 10.85 12.64 7.95
CA LEU A 42 11.10 11.29 7.44
C LEU A 42 10.71 10.20 8.47
N ASP A 43 10.80 10.53 9.76
CA ASP A 43 10.48 9.61 10.84
C ASP A 43 8.97 9.38 10.93
N ASP A 44 8.16 10.42 10.73
CA ASP A 44 6.70 10.32 10.66
C ASP A 44 6.24 9.43 9.50
N ILE A 45 6.82 9.61 8.32
CA ILE A 45 6.54 8.78 7.13
C ILE A 45 6.89 7.32 7.41
N LYS A 46 8.03 7.09 8.09
CA LYS A 46 8.46 5.74 8.46
C LYS A 46 7.50 5.11 9.46
N ILE A 47 7.01 5.85 10.44
CA ILE A 47 6.04 5.36 11.43
C ILE A 47 4.71 4.99 10.74
N ASP A 48 4.19 5.84 9.86
CA ASP A 48 2.93 5.58 9.15
C ASP A 48 3.06 4.39 8.18
N LEU A 49 4.15 4.29 7.40
CA LEU A 49 4.42 3.11 6.57
C LEU A 49 4.77 1.86 7.39
N SER A 50 5.37 1.99 8.57
CA SER A 50 5.62 0.85 9.47
C SER A 50 4.33 0.26 10.04
N ALA A 51 3.25 1.03 10.12
CA ALA A 51 1.91 0.55 10.47
C ALA A 51 1.25 -0.27 9.34
N THR A 52 1.83 -0.23 8.13
CA THR A 52 1.37 -0.98 6.97
C THR A 52 2.28 -2.18 6.67
N GLU A 53 1.87 -3.00 5.70
CA GLU A 53 2.61 -4.19 5.26
C GLU A 53 4.00 -3.86 4.63
N TYR A 54 4.33 -2.58 4.47
CA TYR A 54 5.62 -2.11 3.92
C TYR A 54 6.77 -2.08 4.93
N SER A 55 6.50 -2.29 6.22
CA SER A 55 7.48 -2.33 7.33
C SER A 55 8.83 -3.04 7.03
N PRO A 56 8.87 -4.28 6.48
CA PRO A 56 10.15 -4.97 6.21
C PRO A 56 10.99 -4.35 5.08
N TYR A 57 10.39 -3.53 4.21
CA TYR A 57 11.09 -2.88 3.10
C TYR A 57 11.71 -1.52 3.48
N LEU A 58 11.30 -0.96 4.63
CA LEU A 58 11.77 0.35 5.10
C LEU A 58 13.17 0.34 5.73
N GLN A 59 13.60 -0.81 6.27
CA GLN A 59 14.89 -0.92 6.97
C GLN A 59 16.10 -0.75 6.03
N ASN A 60 15.96 -1.05 4.74
CA ASN A 60 17.07 -1.06 3.78
C ASN A 60 17.13 0.17 2.86
N ALA A 61 16.15 1.08 2.91
CA ALA A 61 15.93 2.07 1.85
C ALA A 61 15.82 3.51 2.35
N LEU A 62 16.76 3.95 3.21
CA LEU A 62 16.82 5.33 3.72
C LEU A 62 16.90 6.38 2.60
N ILE A 63 17.58 6.04 1.50
CA ILE A 63 17.67 6.88 0.30
C ILE A 63 16.33 6.97 -0.44
N ALA A 64 15.59 5.87 -0.59
CA ALA A 64 14.31 5.88 -1.32
C ALA A 64 13.22 6.70 -0.61
N LEU A 65 13.24 6.76 0.72
CA LEU A 65 12.29 7.56 1.51
C LEU A 65 12.43 9.08 1.26
N ILE A 66 13.64 9.56 0.94
CA ILE A 66 13.86 10.96 0.56
C ILE A 66 13.21 11.26 -0.80
N TRP A 67 13.44 10.42 -1.80
CA TRP A 67 12.82 10.57 -3.12
C TRP A 67 11.28 10.46 -3.08
N VAL A 68 10.73 9.57 -2.25
CA VAL A 68 9.28 9.45 -2.06
C VAL A 68 8.70 10.70 -1.40
N ARG A 69 9.38 11.26 -0.40
CA ARG A 69 8.97 12.52 0.23
C ARG A 69 8.95 13.67 -0.77
N ASP A 70 10.03 13.86 -1.53
CA ASP A 70 10.11 14.94 -2.52
C ASP A 70 9.03 14.75 -3.62
N CYS A 71 8.81 13.53 -4.10
CA CYS A 71 7.77 13.23 -5.10
C CYS A 71 6.34 13.47 -4.58
N ILE A 72 6.04 13.14 -3.32
CA ILE A 72 4.71 13.40 -2.72
C ILE A 72 4.47 14.90 -2.54
N LYS A 73 5.48 15.66 -2.11
CA LYS A 73 5.35 17.13 -1.96
C LYS A 73 5.27 17.85 -3.29
N GLU A 74 5.92 17.36 -4.34
CA GLU A 74 5.79 17.92 -5.68
C GLU A 74 4.39 17.66 -6.27
N ALA A 75 3.75 16.54 -5.92
CA ALA A 75 2.40 16.22 -6.36
C ALA A 75 1.32 17.09 -5.70
N SER A 76 1.50 17.57 -4.47
CA SER A 76 0.55 18.48 -3.81
C SER A 76 0.59 19.91 -4.37
N VAL A 77 1.73 20.37 -4.90
CA VAL A 77 1.85 21.67 -5.59
C VAL A 77 1.08 21.68 -6.92
N PHE A 78 0.87 20.51 -7.53
CA PHE A 78 0.12 20.39 -8.79
C PHE A 78 -1.41 20.25 -8.62
N ALA A 79 -1.88 20.21 -7.38
CA ALA A 79 -3.31 20.09 -7.05
C ALA A 79 -3.99 21.45 -6.76
N GLU A 80 -3.27 22.56 -6.91
CA GLU A 80 -3.78 23.95 -6.83
C GLU A 80 -3.78 24.64 -8.19
#